data_AF-A0AAD9DFK4-F1
#
_entry.id   AF-A0AAD9DFK4-F1
#
_cell.length_a   1.000
_cell.length_b   1.000
_cell.length_c   1.000
_cell.angle_alpha   90.00
_cell.angle_beta   90.00
_cell.angle_gamma   90.00
#
_symmetry.space_group_name_H-M   'P 1'
#
loop_
_entity.id
_entity.type
_entity.pdbx_description
1 polymer ?
#
loop_
_entity_poly.entity_id
_entity_poly.type
_entity_poly.pdbx_seq_one_letter_code
_entity_poly.pdbx_strand_id
1 'polypeptide(L)'
;MTASGRTLLALCTAAATQIQSKDAAVVAFVVASSNRQSRCHRSFSAQCKKKPTSNDDEFVDEVTAFLKESKLQWRNFTSHDLKLSGADDRTILAVGTETSDHVDASTSQPFSFLLHLCPTPNSNTTAIEGDKVALYAWRNAHLTNAFATNNHTIVHLHEDVWNRSPEIVQSRLRSKCGLHNKRIYARQTIVKRIPKAEYHPFLDKNHLWGATGAKYAYGLYTKISAKEKESKLVAVATFSNKRKIKRASSDFHSYELLRFCTEMDCTVVGGLSKLIAAFVKEIARTKVEDCEVKTGIDIVTSIDRDFGTNSWPNFECMDVMNPLPMFVGTDGIRRHAVGVGLTPLNNGEDLVNDMSTSMLLRVGLPLQLTDELEQCNSDNEAAHSCWHVANEYGFQPVFDAGVERLILIVDEGSGNNLKPETLWNASTPKFVTDHYSPNVGIEEMINCVKRARK
;
A
#
# COMPACT_ATOMS: atom_id res chain seq x y z
N MET A 1 -41.63 2.11 6.93
CA MET A 1 -40.51 3.03 6.64
C MET A 1 -39.41 2.77 7.65
N THR A 2 -38.48 1.87 7.33
CA THR A 2 -37.34 1.48 8.19
C THR A 2 -36.19 1.09 7.25
N ALA A 3 -35.33 2.05 6.94
CA ALA A 3 -34.18 1.89 6.05
C ALA A 3 -32.97 2.63 6.64
N SER A 4 -32.59 2.25 7.86
CA SER A 4 -31.33 2.63 8.50
C SER A 4 -30.57 1.34 8.84
N GLY A 5 -29.26 1.27 8.56
CA GLY A 5 -28.43 0.06 8.71
C GLY A 5 -28.58 -1.01 7.61
N ARG A 6 -29.78 -1.16 7.03
CA ARG A 6 -30.04 -2.15 5.96
C ARG A 6 -29.27 -1.89 4.68
N THR A 7 -28.85 -0.67 4.36
CA THR A 7 -28.20 -0.35 3.07
C THR A 7 -26.73 -0.74 3.03
N LEU A 8 -25.98 -0.55 4.12
CA LEU A 8 -24.58 -1.01 4.19
C LEU A 8 -24.52 -2.52 4.39
N LEU A 9 -25.41 -3.08 5.23
CA LEU A 9 -25.57 -4.53 5.31
C LEU A 9 -26.02 -5.09 3.96
N ALA A 10 -26.93 -4.45 3.22
CA ALA A 10 -27.35 -4.87 1.88
C ALA A 10 -26.26 -4.68 0.81
N LEU A 11 -25.36 -3.71 0.95
CA LEU A 11 -24.23 -3.47 0.05
C LEU A 11 -23.07 -4.43 0.35
N CYS A 12 -22.72 -4.65 1.61
CA CYS A 12 -21.81 -5.72 2.05
C CYS A 12 -22.39 -7.09 1.68
N THR A 13 -23.69 -7.29 1.90
CA THR A 13 -24.45 -8.47 1.45
C THR A 13 -24.43 -8.56 -0.06
N ALA A 14 -24.63 -7.51 -0.85
CA ALA A 14 -24.63 -7.56 -2.31
C ALA A 14 -23.24 -7.83 -2.88
N ALA A 15 -22.21 -7.19 -2.33
CA ALA A 15 -20.80 -7.45 -2.64
C ALA A 15 -20.44 -8.91 -2.31
N ALA A 16 -20.90 -9.42 -1.17
CA ALA A 16 -20.66 -10.80 -0.78
C ALA A 16 -21.57 -11.83 -1.47
N THR A 17 -22.73 -11.41 -1.98
CA THR A 17 -23.60 -12.25 -2.82
C THR A 17 -23.04 -12.34 -4.24
N GLN A 18 -22.34 -11.30 -4.73
CA GLN A 18 -21.53 -11.38 -5.95
C GLN A 18 -20.34 -12.34 -5.77
N ILE A 19 -19.66 -12.32 -4.61
CA ILE A 19 -18.61 -13.28 -4.24
C ILE A 19 -19.19 -14.72 -4.21
N GLN A 20 -20.37 -14.92 -3.62
CA GLN A 20 -21.06 -16.23 -3.57
C GLN A 20 -21.56 -16.74 -4.94
N SER A 21 -21.81 -15.86 -5.92
CA SER A 21 -22.34 -16.27 -7.23
C SER A 21 -21.29 -16.78 -8.22
N LYS A 22 -20.00 -16.70 -7.89
CA LYS A 22 -18.92 -17.25 -8.72
C LYS A 22 -17.99 -18.25 -8.03
N ASP A 23 -17.77 -18.19 -6.72
CA ASP A 23 -16.84 -19.13 -6.07
C ASP A 23 -17.34 -19.55 -4.67
N ALA A 24 -18.17 -20.59 -4.63
CA ALA A 24 -18.69 -21.16 -3.39
C ALA A 24 -17.69 -22.05 -2.62
N ALA A 25 -16.40 -22.06 -3.00
CA ALA A 25 -15.40 -22.97 -2.44
C ALA A 25 -14.29 -22.29 -1.59
N VAL A 26 -14.19 -20.96 -1.57
CA VAL A 26 -12.95 -20.28 -1.11
C VAL A 26 -12.86 -20.04 0.40
N VAL A 27 -13.88 -20.40 1.19
CA VAL A 27 -14.00 -19.79 2.51
C VAL A 27 -14.47 -20.73 3.60
N ALA A 28 -13.53 -21.49 4.17
CA ALA A 28 -13.69 -22.18 5.44
C ALA A 28 -12.34 -22.33 6.18
N PHE A 29 -12.35 -21.97 7.48
CA PHE A 29 -11.33 -22.22 8.53
C PHE A 29 -10.09 -21.31 8.59
N VAL A 30 -9.95 -20.53 9.68
CA VAL A 30 -9.15 -20.79 10.91
C VAL A 30 -9.44 -19.65 11.92
N VAL A 31 -9.94 -19.96 13.13
CA VAL A 31 -9.46 -19.40 14.42
C VAL A 31 -9.91 -20.38 15.53
N ALA A 32 -8.94 -21.03 16.17
CA ALA A 32 -9.12 -21.66 17.47
C ALA A 32 -7.99 -21.18 18.39
N SER A 33 -8.32 -20.36 19.38
CA SER A 33 -7.74 -20.26 20.73
C SER A 33 -7.88 -18.82 21.23
N SER A 34 -8.04 -18.51 22.53
CA SER A 34 -8.57 -19.26 23.66
C SER A 34 -8.86 -18.23 24.78
N ASN A 35 -9.97 -18.41 25.49
CA ASN A 35 -10.28 -17.68 26.72
C ASN A 35 -9.15 -17.83 27.77
N ARG A 36 -8.67 -16.72 28.36
CA ARG A 36 -8.50 -16.58 29.83
C ARG A 36 -7.99 -15.19 30.26
N GLN A 37 -8.71 -14.61 31.22
CA GLN A 37 -8.33 -13.44 32.01
C GLN A 37 -7.07 -13.71 32.85
N SER A 38 -6.17 -12.73 32.99
CA SER A 38 -5.54 -12.40 34.28
C SER A 38 -4.85 -11.02 34.28
N ARG A 39 -4.62 -10.49 35.48
CA ARG A 39 -4.48 -9.08 35.87
C ARG A 39 -3.08 -8.47 35.64
N CYS A 40 -3.09 -7.26 35.07
CA CYS A 40 -2.38 -6.01 35.45
C CYS A 40 -1.11 -6.08 36.34
N HIS A 41 0.00 -5.47 35.89
CA HIS A 41 0.72 -4.40 36.62
C HIS A 41 1.67 -3.61 35.67
N ARG A 42 1.69 -2.28 35.83
CA ARG A 42 2.46 -1.29 35.06
C ARG A 42 3.87 -1.08 35.64
N SER A 43 4.83 -0.77 34.77
CA SER A 43 5.77 0.36 34.98
C SER A 43 6.42 0.79 33.66
N PHE A 44 6.46 2.10 33.42
CA PHE A 44 7.00 2.79 32.23
C PHE A 44 8.54 2.92 32.29
N SER A 45 9.24 2.74 31.16
CA SER A 45 9.97 3.80 30.42
C SER A 45 11.00 3.23 29.41
N ALA A 46 11.33 4.08 28.42
CA ALA A 46 12.41 4.03 27.42
C ALA A 46 12.14 3.36 26.05
N GLN A 47 12.51 4.13 25.03
CA GLN A 47 12.28 3.95 23.60
C GLN A 47 12.83 2.64 23.02
N CYS A 48 12.12 2.15 22.00
CA CYS A 48 12.52 1.09 21.06
C CYS A 48 13.02 -0.21 21.68
N LYS A 49 12.10 -1.16 21.86
CA LYS A 49 12.26 -2.64 21.73
C LYS A 49 11.00 -3.30 22.28
N LYS A 50 9.87 -3.24 21.56
CA LYS A 50 8.80 -4.23 21.79
C LYS A 50 9.20 -5.48 21.02
N LYS A 51 9.58 -6.55 21.73
CA LYS A 51 9.53 -7.91 21.17
C LYS A 51 8.09 -8.16 20.70
N PRO A 52 7.86 -8.84 19.56
CA PRO A 52 6.50 -9.21 19.17
C PRO A 52 5.92 -10.14 20.24
N THR A 53 5.02 -9.61 21.06
CA THR A 53 4.18 -10.39 21.97
C THR A 53 3.01 -10.92 21.14
N SER A 54 3.03 -12.23 20.89
CA SER A 54 2.17 -12.94 19.96
C SER A 54 0.74 -13.15 20.49
N ASN A 55 -0.01 -12.06 20.65
CA ASN A 55 -1.46 -12.14 20.83
C ASN A 55 -2.09 -11.24 19.77
N ASP A 56 -2.77 -11.82 18.77
CA ASP A 56 -3.44 -11.08 17.69
C ASP A 56 -4.41 -10.01 18.25
N ASP A 57 -4.91 -10.24 19.47
CA ASP A 57 -5.69 -9.31 20.28
C ASP A 57 -4.95 -8.00 20.60
N GLU A 58 -3.63 -8.01 20.84
CA GLU A 58 -2.87 -6.80 21.19
C GLU A 58 -2.86 -5.80 20.03
N PHE A 59 -2.62 -6.25 18.79
CA PHE A 59 -2.63 -5.37 17.62
C PHE A 59 -4.01 -4.77 17.37
N VAL A 60 -5.06 -5.59 17.43
CA VAL A 60 -6.45 -5.10 17.26
C VAL A 60 -6.82 -4.12 18.37
N ASP A 61 -6.44 -4.40 19.61
CA ASP A 61 -6.69 -3.55 20.77
C ASP A 61 -5.94 -2.22 20.65
N GLU A 62 -4.68 -2.22 20.20
CA GLU A 62 -3.91 -1.00 19.96
C GLU A 62 -4.54 -0.10 18.90
N VAL A 63 -4.95 -0.68 17.76
CA VAL A 63 -5.57 0.09 16.69
C VAL A 63 -6.93 0.63 17.14
N THR A 64 -7.77 -0.18 17.78
CA THR A 64 -9.08 0.27 18.27
C THR A 64 -8.98 1.29 19.41
N ALA A 65 -7.97 1.19 20.28
CA ALA A 65 -7.63 2.22 21.26
C ALA A 65 -7.26 3.54 20.58
N PHE A 66 -6.39 3.50 19.56
CA PHE A 66 -6.07 4.68 18.75
C PHE A 66 -7.31 5.32 18.10
N LEU A 67 -8.20 4.51 17.51
CA LEU A 67 -9.42 5.02 16.89
C LEU A 67 -10.27 5.75 17.95
N LYS A 68 -10.42 5.17 19.13
CA LYS A 68 -11.14 5.76 20.27
C LYS A 68 -10.49 7.07 20.76
N GLU A 69 -9.18 7.08 20.97
CA GLU A 69 -8.42 8.26 21.42
C GLU A 69 -8.48 9.40 20.40
N SER A 70 -8.46 9.05 19.10
CA SER A 70 -8.60 9.99 18.00
C SER A 70 -10.05 10.43 17.73
N LYS A 71 -11.01 9.96 18.54
CA LYS A 71 -12.45 10.22 18.39
C LYS A 71 -13.00 9.81 17.01
N LEU A 72 -12.42 8.76 16.43
CA LEU A 72 -12.90 8.14 15.22
C LEU A 72 -14.03 7.17 15.58
N GLN A 73 -15.18 7.34 14.94
CA GLN A 73 -16.30 6.42 15.12
C GLN A 73 -15.99 5.16 14.32
N TRP A 74 -16.16 4.01 14.95
CA TRP A 74 -15.97 2.74 14.28
C TRP A 74 -16.96 1.69 14.74
N ARG A 75 -17.27 0.78 13.82
CA ARG A 75 -18.08 -0.40 14.08
C ARG A 75 -17.38 -1.62 13.51
N ASN A 76 -17.35 -2.68 14.28
CA ASN A 76 -16.88 -3.96 13.84
C ASN A 76 -17.93 -4.65 12.94
N PHE A 77 -17.48 -5.28 11.85
CA PHE A 77 -18.33 -6.15 11.04
C PHE A 77 -18.03 -7.60 11.39
N THR A 78 -19.08 -8.36 11.64
CA THR A 78 -18.96 -9.81 11.79
C THR A 78 -18.84 -10.49 10.43
N SER A 79 -18.26 -11.69 10.40
CA SER A 79 -18.31 -12.63 9.26
C SER A 79 -19.74 -12.81 8.73
N HIS A 80 -20.74 -12.75 9.61
CA HIS A 80 -22.16 -12.75 9.27
C HIS A 80 -22.58 -11.46 8.52
N ASP A 81 -22.15 -10.28 8.96
CA ASP A 81 -22.47 -9.01 8.30
C ASP A 81 -21.88 -8.91 6.89
N LEU A 82 -20.72 -9.54 6.68
CA LEU A 82 -19.98 -9.48 5.41
C LEU A 82 -20.24 -10.68 4.51
N LYS A 83 -20.98 -11.71 4.97
CA LYS A 83 -21.06 -13.05 4.34
C LYS A 83 -19.71 -13.58 3.85
N LEU A 84 -18.63 -13.21 4.53
CA LEU A 84 -17.28 -13.72 4.34
C LEU A 84 -17.08 -14.73 5.45
N SER A 85 -17.07 -16.04 5.14
CA SER A 85 -16.59 -17.01 6.13
C SER A 85 -15.11 -16.74 6.49
N GLY A 86 -14.63 -17.22 7.62
CA GLY A 86 -13.19 -17.22 7.94
C GLY A 86 -12.50 -15.85 8.13
N ALA A 87 -13.19 -14.72 7.99
CA ALA A 87 -12.70 -13.46 8.53
C ALA A 87 -12.90 -13.50 10.06
N ASP A 88 -11.84 -13.28 10.84
CA ASP A 88 -12.01 -13.08 12.30
C ASP A 88 -12.94 -11.89 12.48
N ASP A 89 -14.02 -12.12 13.25
CA ASP A 89 -15.12 -11.22 13.48
C ASP A 89 -14.68 -9.85 14.03
N ARG A 90 -13.41 -9.66 14.41
CA ARG A 90 -12.82 -8.39 14.92
C ARG A 90 -11.88 -7.65 13.97
N THR A 91 -11.54 -8.22 12.83
CA THR A 91 -10.48 -7.67 11.96
C THR A 91 -10.97 -6.70 10.90
N ILE A 92 -12.29 -6.58 10.68
CA ILE A 92 -12.85 -5.66 9.67
C ILE A 92 -13.72 -4.60 10.34
N LEU A 93 -13.27 -3.36 10.27
CA LEU A 93 -13.89 -2.22 10.92
C LEU A 93 -14.43 -1.23 9.87
N ALA A 94 -15.68 -0.77 10.03
CA ALA A 94 -16.15 0.47 9.43
C ALA A 94 -15.59 1.64 10.23
N VAL A 95 -14.95 2.64 9.58
CA VAL A 95 -14.33 3.78 10.26
C VAL A 95 -14.81 5.09 9.63
N GLY A 96 -15.17 6.08 10.44
CA GLY A 96 -15.62 7.39 9.98
C GLY A 96 -15.66 8.46 11.08
N THR A 97 -16.44 9.51 10.83
CA THR A 97 -16.62 10.67 11.72
C THR A 97 -18.06 10.80 12.18
N GLU A 98 -18.29 11.44 13.32
CA GLU A 98 -19.66 11.80 13.74
C GLU A 98 -20.35 12.65 12.66
N THR A 99 -21.58 12.27 12.31
CA THR A 99 -22.48 13.11 11.52
C THR A 99 -22.88 14.28 12.41
N SER A 100 -22.65 15.52 11.97
CA SER A 100 -23.18 16.67 12.71
C SER A 100 -24.70 16.55 12.85
N ASP A 101 -25.23 16.97 14.01
CA ASP A 101 -26.66 16.89 14.39
C ASP A 101 -27.63 17.66 13.47
N HIS A 102 -27.17 18.15 12.31
CA HIS A 102 -27.93 18.94 11.35
C HIS A 102 -28.01 18.34 9.94
N VAL A 103 -27.67 17.06 9.77
CA VAL A 103 -27.86 16.36 8.50
C VAL A 103 -28.98 15.33 8.65
N ASP A 104 -30.00 15.49 7.83
CA ASP A 104 -31.20 14.66 7.75
C ASP A 104 -30.86 13.15 7.78
N ALA A 105 -31.45 12.41 8.73
CA ALA A 105 -31.10 11.02 9.06
C ALA A 105 -31.38 10.00 7.93
N SER A 106 -31.79 10.48 6.75
CA SER A 106 -32.13 9.70 5.56
C SER A 106 -30.99 9.56 4.54
N THR A 107 -29.89 10.31 4.64
CA THR A 107 -28.88 10.40 3.56
C THR A 107 -27.40 10.37 3.97
N SER A 108 -27.04 10.33 5.25
CA SER A 108 -25.63 10.39 5.68
C SER A 108 -25.01 9.01 5.94
N GLN A 109 -23.95 8.64 5.21
CA GLN A 109 -23.13 7.47 5.51
C GLN A 109 -22.13 7.82 6.64
N PRO A 110 -22.22 7.20 7.84
CA PRO A 110 -21.37 7.57 8.97
C PRO A 110 -19.91 7.08 8.85
N PHE A 111 -19.59 6.27 7.84
CA PHE A 111 -18.27 5.65 7.67
C PHE A 111 -17.59 6.13 6.39
N SER A 112 -16.33 6.53 6.50
CA SER A 112 -15.50 7.07 5.41
C SER A 112 -14.77 5.97 4.63
N PHE A 113 -14.39 4.87 5.30
CA PHE A 113 -13.70 3.72 4.68
C PHE A 113 -13.83 2.46 5.54
N LEU A 114 -13.46 1.31 4.98
CA LEU A 114 -13.25 0.06 5.72
C LEU A 114 -11.78 -0.12 6.08
N LEU A 115 -11.52 -0.57 7.30
CA LEU A 115 -10.21 -0.91 7.80
C LEU A 115 -10.16 -2.42 8.08
N HIS A 116 -9.40 -3.14 7.26
CA HIS A 116 -9.06 -4.54 7.47
C HIS A 116 -7.71 -4.62 8.18
N LEU A 117 -7.71 -5.10 9.41
CA LEU A 117 -6.52 -5.35 10.20
C LEU A 117 -5.93 -6.70 9.78
N CYS A 118 -4.66 -6.71 9.40
CA CYS A 118 -3.93 -7.89 8.96
C CYS A 118 -2.84 -8.21 10.00
N PRO A 119 -3.13 -9.03 11.03
CA PRO A 119 -2.12 -9.51 11.96
C PRO A 119 -0.99 -10.22 11.22
N THR A 120 0.22 -10.15 11.79
CA THR A 120 1.35 -10.95 11.33
C THR A 120 1.12 -12.38 11.80
N PRO A 121 1.13 -13.39 10.92
CA PRO A 121 0.96 -14.77 11.37
C PRO A 121 2.04 -15.12 12.40
N ASN A 122 1.66 -15.86 13.45
CA ASN A 122 2.59 -16.29 14.50
C ASN A 122 2.94 -17.77 14.35
N SER A 123 4.05 -18.22 14.97
CA SER A 123 4.55 -19.59 14.85
C SER A 123 3.63 -20.68 15.44
N ASN A 124 2.60 -20.30 16.19
CA ASN A 124 1.58 -21.22 16.73
C ASN A 124 0.43 -21.46 15.75
N THR A 125 0.41 -20.78 14.60
CA THR A 125 -0.56 -21.03 13.53
C THR A 125 -0.26 -22.41 12.95
N THR A 126 -1.13 -23.38 13.22
CA THR A 126 -1.01 -24.79 12.79
C THR A 126 -0.56 -24.92 11.34
N ALA A 127 0.40 -25.83 11.11
CA ALA A 127 0.93 -26.30 9.83
C ALA A 127 0.32 -25.60 8.59
N ILE A 128 1.07 -24.63 8.10
CA ILE A 128 0.74 -23.89 6.89
C ILE A 128 0.76 -24.85 5.69
N GLU A 129 -0.40 -25.39 5.33
CA GLU A 129 -0.55 -26.10 4.05
C GLU A 129 -0.48 -25.08 2.91
N GLY A 130 0.46 -25.25 1.96
CA GLY A 130 0.72 -24.29 0.88
C GLY A 130 -0.51 -23.81 0.11
N ASP A 131 -1.48 -24.71 -0.16
CA ASP A 131 -2.72 -24.35 -0.85
C ASP A 131 -3.61 -23.39 -0.04
N LYS A 132 -3.60 -23.49 1.30
CA LYS A 132 -4.35 -22.57 2.17
C LYS A 132 -3.71 -21.17 2.18
N VAL A 133 -2.39 -21.08 2.10
CA VAL A 133 -1.66 -19.80 1.96
C VAL A 133 -2.01 -19.11 0.66
N ALA A 134 -2.00 -19.87 -0.43
CA ALA A 134 -2.27 -19.33 -1.75
C ALA A 134 -3.70 -18.81 -1.87
N LEU A 135 -4.68 -19.48 -1.25
CA LEU A 135 -6.05 -18.97 -1.15
C LEU A 135 -6.10 -17.64 -0.36
N TYR A 136 -5.36 -17.56 0.76
CA TYR A 136 -5.29 -16.35 1.58
C TYR A 136 -4.68 -15.16 0.83
N ALA A 137 -3.72 -15.41 -0.07
CA ALA A 137 -3.03 -14.36 -0.82
C ALA A 137 -3.99 -13.46 -1.63
N TRP A 138 -5.08 -14.03 -2.12
CA TRP A 138 -6.06 -13.28 -2.92
C TRP A 138 -7.11 -12.54 -2.11
N ARG A 139 -7.20 -12.79 -0.79
CA ARG A 139 -8.22 -12.20 0.07
C ARG A 139 -8.23 -10.68 0.00
N ASN A 140 -7.06 -10.05 0.18
CA ASN A 140 -6.95 -8.59 0.18
C ASN A 140 -7.30 -7.99 -1.19
N ALA A 141 -6.81 -8.59 -2.28
CA ALA A 141 -7.14 -8.16 -3.63
C ALA A 141 -8.64 -8.32 -3.98
N HIS A 142 -9.27 -9.44 -3.59
CA HIS A 142 -10.70 -9.66 -3.81
C HIS A 142 -11.56 -8.67 -3.04
N LEU A 143 -11.24 -8.42 -1.77
CA LEU A 143 -11.92 -7.39 -0.97
C LEU A 143 -11.76 -6.02 -1.62
N THR A 144 -10.54 -5.64 -2.00
CA THR A 144 -10.28 -4.36 -2.68
C THR A 144 -11.11 -4.22 -3.95
N ASN A 145 -11.17 -5.26 -4.79
CA ASN A 145 -11.95 -5.24 -6.02
C ASN A 145 -13.46 -5.09 -5.73
N ALA A 146 -13.99 -5.87 -4.79
CA ALA A 146 -15.41 -5.84 -4.43
C ALA A 146 -15.84 -4.46 -3.90
N PHE A 147 -14.99 -3.80 -3.10
CA PHE A 147 -15.31 -2.46 -2.57
C PHE A 147 -15.10 -1.35 -3.61
N ALA A 148 -14.09 -1.46 -4.47
CA ALA A 148 -13.87 -0.50 -5.54
C ALA A 148 -15.08 -0.39 -6.48
N THR A 149 -15.72 -1.51 -6.83
CA THR A 149 -16.95 -1.53 -7.66
C THR A 149 -18.14 -0.81 -7.00
N ASN A 150 -18.14 -0.68 -5.67
CA ASN A 150 -19.22 -0.05 -4.92
C ASN A 150 -18.93 1.42 -4.52
N ASN A 151 -17.86 2.03 -5.06
CA ASN A 151 -17.38 3.36 -4.69
C ASN A 151 -16.98 3.48 -3.21
N HIS A 152 -16.59 2.38 -2.58
CA HIS A 152 -16.07 2.37 -1.22
C HIS A 152 -14.58 2.06 -1.22
N THR A 153 -13.84 2.64 -0.26
CA THR A 153 -12.41 2.36 -0.09
C THR A 153 -12.19 1.41 1.07
N ILE A 154 -11.31 0.43 0.88
CA ILE A 154 -10.76 -0.41 1.95
C ILE A 154 -9.28 -0.09 2.18
N VAL A 155 -8.85 -0.23 3.43
CA VAL A 155 -7.46 -0.14 3.86
C VAL A 155 -7.10 -1.46 4.52
N HIS A 156 -6.08 -2.13 4.01
CA HIS A 156 -5.42 -3.29 4.59
C HIS A 156 -4.26 -2.80 5.45
N LEU A 157 -4.48 -2.73 6.76
CA LEU A 157 -3.45 -2.32 7.71
C LEU A 157 -2.76 -3.56 8.26
N HIS A 158 -1.54 -3.79 7.80
CA HIS A 158 -0.69 -4.84 8.32
C HIS A 158 -0.01 -4.44 9.64
N GLU A 159 0.06 -5.39 10.57
CA GLU A 159 0.65 -5.18 11.89
C GLU A 159 2.12 -4.74 11.83
N ASP A 160 2.94 -5.35 10.97
CA ASP A 160 4.35 -4.95 10.79
C ASP A 160 4.48 -3.49 10.31
N VAL A 161 3.52 -3.01 9.52
CA VAL A 161 3.47 -1.61 9.06
C VAL A 161 3.04 -0.67 10.18
N TRP A 162 2.08 -1.07 11.01
CA TRP A 162 1.66 -0.34 12.21
C TRP A 162 2.81 -0.19 13.21
N ASN A 163 3.48 -1.29 13.55
CA ASN A 163 4.56 -1.32 14.52
C ASN A 163 5.76 -0.48 14.08
N ARG A 164 6.10 -0.51 12.79
CA ARG A 164 7.24 0.20 12.24
C ARG A 164 7.01 1.70 12.04
N SER A 165 5.79 2.10 11.68
CA SER A 165 5.51 3.50 11.28
C SER A 165 4.17 4.01 11.83
N PRO A 166 3.95 3.94 13.15
CA PRO A 166 2.64 4.22 13.74
C PRO A 166 2.19 5.66 13.45
N GLU A 167 3.07 6.65 13.60
CA GLU A 167 2.72 8.07 13.37
C GLU A 167 2.23 8.33 11.94
N ILE A 168 2.92 7.78 10.94
CA ILE A 168 2.55 7.94 9.52
C ILE A 168 1.20 7.26 9.26
N VAL A 169 1.02 6.03 9.74
CA VAL A 169 -0.23 5.27 9.55
C VAL A 169 -1.40 5.98 10.22
N GLN A 170 -1.25 6.39 11.48
CA GLN A 170 -2.27 7.12 12.23
C GLN A 170 -2.67 8.42 11.53
N SER A 171 -1.69 9.19 11.04
CA SER A 171 -1.93 10.39 10.21
C SER A 171 -2.72 10.05 8.94
N ARG A 172 -2.42 8.94 8.25
CA ARG A 172 -3.16 8.49 7.07
C ARG A 172 -4.60 8.07 7.39
N LEU A 173 -4.82 7.36 8.50
CA LEU A 173 -6.16 6.94 8.94
C LEU A 173 -7.03 8.16 9.28
N ARG A 174 -6.51 9.11 10.09
CA ARG A 174 -7.17 10.40 10.36
C ARG A 174 -7.48 11.16 9.07
N SER A 175 -6.53 11.18 8.14
CA SER A 175 -6.68 11.83 6.84
C SER A 175 -7.82 11.25 6.00
N LYS A 176 -8.00 9.93 6.00
CA LYS A 176 -9.13 9.27 5.31
C LYS A 176 -10.49 9.61 5.92
N CYS A 177 -10.55 9.98 7.19
CA CYS A 177 -11.74 10.49 7.84
C CYS A 177 -11.94 12.01 7.65
N GLY A 178 -11.08 12.69 6.89
CA GLY A 178 -11.13 14.16 6.75
C GLY A 178 -10.72 14.92 8.02
N LEU A 179 -10.23 14.21 9.04
CA LEU A 179 -9.77 14.78 10.31
C LEU A 179 -8.28 15.11 10.21
N HIS A 180 -7.97 16.10 9.38
CA HIS A 180 -6.60 16.62 9.29
C HIS A 180 -6.41 17.73 10.32
N ASN A 181 -5.25 17.77 10.98
CA ASN A 181 -4.89 18.93 11.81
C ASN A 181 -4.68 20.18 10.94
N LYS A 182 -4.22 20.02 9.69
CA LYS A 182 -3.92 21.15 8.80
C LYS A 182 -4.34 20.89 7.35
N ARG A 183 -5.31 21.66 6.85
CA ARG A 183 -5.70 21.67 5.43
C ARG A 183 -5.16 22.91 4.73
N ILE A 184 -4.30 22.71 3.72
CA ILE A 184 -3.65 23.77 2.94
C ILE A 184 -4.08 23.62 1.49
N TYR A 185 -4.40 24.72 0.81
CA TYR A 185 -4.65 24.69 -0.63
C TYR A 185 -3.37 24.99 -1.40
N ALA A 186 -3.16 24.35 -2.55
CA ALA A 186 -2.01 24.60 -3.42
C ALA A 186 -1.82 26.09 -3.80
N ARG A 187 -2.89 26.90 -3.87
CA ARG A 187 -2.78 28.35 -4.10
C ARG A 187 -2.09 29.12 -2.95
N GLN A 188 -2.06 28.55 -1.75
CA GLN A 188 -1.42 29.11 -0.56
C GLN A 188 0.05 28.70 -0.43
N THR A 189 0.57 27.94 -1.40
CA THR A 189 1.96 27.50 -1.40
C THR A 189 2.76 28.16 -2.51
N ILE A 190 4.08 28.03 -2.45
CA ILE A 190 5.04 28.32 -3.51
C ILE A 190 5.74 27.01 -3.86
N VAL A 191 5.83 26.67 -5.14
CA VAL A 191 6.53 25.47 -5.61
C VAL A 191 7.99 25.82 -5.88
N LYS A 192 8.92 24.96 -5.47
CA LYS A 192 10.35 25.12 -5.70
C LYS A 192 10.98 23.80 -6.11
N ARG A 193 12.04 23.86 -6.92
CA ARG A 193 12.98 22.76 -7.05
C ARG A 193 13.78 22.65 -5.75
N ILE A 194 13.94 21.44 -5.22
CA ILE A 194 14.63 21.23 -3.93
C ILE A 194 15.77 20.20 -4.07
N PRO A 195 16.89 20.40 -3.35
CA PRO A 195 18.02 19.47 -3.37
C PRO A 195 17.76 18.24 -2.49
N LYS A 196 18.63 17.23 -2.61
CA LYS A 196 18.60 16.01 -1.77
C LYS A 196 18.62 16.32 -0.28
N ALA A 197 19.39 17.32 0.14
CA ALA A 197 19.48 17.75 1.53
C ALA A 197 18.12 18.17 2.14
N GLU A 198 17.16 18.61 1.31
CA GLU A 198 15.84 19.03 1.78
C GLU A 198 14.78 17.94 1.58
N TYR A 199 14.74 17.29 0.41
CA TYR A 199 13.68 16.32 0.14
C TYR A 199 13.86 15.00 0.89
N HIS A 200 15.11 14.57 1.13
CA HIS A 200 15.38 13.26 1.70
C HIS A 200 14.88 13.16 3.15
N PRO A 201 15.24 14.10 4.07
CA PRO A 201 14.72 14.07 5.43
C PRO A 201 13.19 14.24 5.49
N PHE A 202 12.62 15.01 4.56
CA PHE A 202 11.17 15.16 4.49
C PHE A 202 10.46 13.85 4.12
N LEU A 203 10.97 13.12 3.13
CA LEU A 203 10.40 11.84 2.73
C LEU A 203 10.60 10.77 3.81
N ASP A 204 11.77 10.70 4.45
CA ASP A 204 12.00 9.72 5.53
C ASP A 204 11.07 9.93 6.72
N LYS A 205 10.74 11.18 7.03
CA LYS A 205 9.82 11.52 8.12
C LYS A 205 8.35 11.25 7.78
N ASN A 206 7.93 11.48 6.53
CA ASN A 206 6.50 11.57 6.19
C ASN A 206 5.99 10.49 5.22
N HIS A 207 6.88 9.81 4.50
CA HIS A 207 6.51 8.80 3.50
C HIS A 207 6.68 7.39 4.08
N LEU A 208 5.66 6.54 3.97
CA LEU A 208 5.63 5.18 4.55
C LEU A 208 6.83 4.31 4.13
N TRP A 209 7.30 4.53 2.90
CA TRP A 209 8.43 3.85 2.29
C TRP A 209 9.77 4.59 2.34
N GLY A 210 9.84 5.69 3.09
CA GLY A 210 11.01 6.55 3.19
C GLY A 210 11.46 7.19 1.87
N ALA A 211 12.62 7.84 1.93
CA ALA A 211 13.23 8.53 0.82
C ALA A 211 13.88 7.58 -0.19
N THR A 212 13.89 7.98 -1.46
CA THR A 212 14.63 7.27 -2.52
C THR A 212 15.46 8.26 -3.34
N GLY A 213 16.44 7.75 -4.08
CA GLY A 213 17.19 8.55 -5.05
C GLY A 213 16.26 9.08 -6.14
N ALA A 214 16.39 10.35 -6.49
CA ALA A 214 15.58 10.99 -7.52
C ALA A 214 16.41 11.97 -8.34
N LYS A 215 16.07 12.11 -9.62
CA LYS A 215 16.70 13.11 -10.50
C LYS A 215 16.01 14.47 -10.35
N TYR A 216 14.68 14.45 -10.20
CA TYR A 216 13.88 15.64 -10.04
C TYR A 216 13.13 15.60 -8.71
N ALA A 217 13.12 16.71 -7.97
CA ALA A 217 12.46 16.81 -6.66
C ALA A 217 11.90 18.21 -6.48
N TYR A 218 10.62 18.30 -6.16
CA TYR A 218 9.93 19.57 -5.97
C TYR A 218 9.24 19.60 -4.61
N GLY A 219 9.30 20.77 -3.98
CA GLY A 219 8.68 21.04 -2.69
C GLY A 219 7.61 22.12 -2.80
N LEU A 220 6.54 21.99 -1.99
CA LEU A 220 5.59 23.07 -1.74
C LEU A 220 5.88 23.71 -0.39
N TYR A 221 6.15 25.00 -0.40
CA TYR A 221 6.37 25.80 0.80
C TYR A 221 5.14 26.65 1.11
N THR A 222 4.75 26.79 2.37
CA THR A 222 3.74 27.78 2.76
C THR A 222 4.20 29.18 2.37
N LYS A 223 3.26 30.02 1.93
CA LYS A 223 3.52 31.46 1.76
C LYS A 223 3.73 32.07 3.14
N ILE A 224 4.74 32.93 3.26
CA ILE A 224 4.96 33.75 4.45
C ILE A 224 3.71 34.61 4.67
N SER A 225 3.24 34.65 5.91
CA SER A 225 2.08 35.45 6.32
C SER A 225 2.45 36.28 7.53
N ALA A 226 1.62 37.27 7.91
CA ALA A 226 1.85 38.05 9.12
C ALA A 226 1.98 37.19 10.40
N LYS A 227 1.48 35.94 10.38
CA LYS A 227 1.56 34.98 11.48
C LYS A 227 2.72 33.99 11.37
N GLU A 228 3.20 33.69 10.17
CA GLU A 228 4.31 32.75 9.94
C GLU A 228 5.51 33.53 9.41
N LYS A 229 6.55 33.70 10.23
CA LYS A 229 7.79 34.43 9.88
C LYS A 229 8.67 33.67 8.87
N GLU A 230 8.42 32.38 8.65
CA GLU A 230 9.21 31.53 7.77
C GLU A 230 8.29 30.61 6.95
N SER A 231 8.73 30.28 5.73
CA SER A 231 8.02 29.34 4.86
C SER A 231 8.31 27.89 5.26
N LYS A 232 7.28 27.07 5.41
CA LYS A 232 7.42 25.65 5.78
C LYS A 232 7.22 24.74 4.59
N LEU A 233 8.10 23.75 4.41
CA LEU A 233 7.93 22.68 3.42
C LEU A 233 6.80 21.75 3.89
N VAL A 234 5.74 21.61 3.07
CA VAL A 234 4.50 20.89 3.45
C VAL A 234 4.14 19.76 2.49
N ALA A 235 4.79 19.66 1.34
CA ALA A 235 4.64 18.53 0.43
C ALA A 235 5.86 18.38 -0.47
N VAL A 236 6.17 17.14 -0.84
CA VAL A 236 7.28 16.80 -1.74
C VAL A 236 6.80 15.80 -2.78
N ALA A 237 7.23 15.98 -4.03
CA ALA A 237 7.15 14.96 -5.07
C ALA A 237 8.52 14.79 -5.74
N THR A 238 8.90 13.55 -6.03
CA THR A 238 10.16 13.23 -6.67
C THR A 238 9.97 12.37 -7.91
N PHE A 239 10.76 12.61 -8.94
CA PHE A 239 10.67 11.95 -10.24
C PHE A 239 12.01 11.35 -10.68
N SER A 240 11.93 10.25 -11.43
CA SER A 240 13.10 9.55 -11.99
C SER A 240 13.76 10.32 -13.12
N ASN A 241 14.88 9.79 -13.63
CA ASN A 241 15.49 10.31 -14.84
C ASN A 241 14.69 9.91 -16.09
N LYS A 242 14.86 10.67 -17.19
CA LYS A 242 14.18 10.40 -18.46
C LYS A 242 14.51 9.00 -18.97
N ARG A 243 13.50 8.22 -19.36
CA ARG A 243 13.66 6.99 -20.14
C ARG A 243 13.07 7.21 -21.53
N LYS A 244 13.81 6.77 -22.56
CA LYS A 244 13.29 6.74 -23.93
C LYS A 244 12.48 5.46 -24.09
N ILE A 245 11.21 5.59 -24.43
CA ILE A 245 10.33 4.46 -24.72
C ILE A 245 9.65 4.72 -26.07
N LYS A 246 9.32 3.65 -26.79
CA LYS A 246 8.51 3.75 -28.00
C LYS A 246 7.07 3.43 -27.66
N ARG A 247 6.11 4.21 -28.17
CA ARG A 247 4.68 3.91 -28.08
C ARG A 247 4.00 4.20 -29.39
N ALA A 248 3.30 3.21 -29.93
CA ALA A 248 2.63 3.34 -31.23
C ALA A 248 3.54 3.97 -32.32
N SER A 249 4.78 3.47 -32.41
CA SER A 249 5.82 3.95 -33.33
C SER A 249 6.31 5.39 -33.13
N SER A 250 5.90 6.05 -32.05
CA SER A 250 6.38 7.39 -31.66
C SER A 250 7.33 7.32 -30.46
N ASP A 251 8.31 8.21 -30.41
CA ASP A 251 9.25 8.32 -29.30
C ASP A 251 8.64 9.14 -28.15
N PHE A 252 8.72 8.59 -26.94
CA PHE A 252 8.29 9.23 -25.70
C PHE A 252 9.44 9.37 -24.72
N HIS A 253 9.44 10.50 -24.02
CA HIS A 253 10.18 10.67 -22.78
C HIS A 253 9.27 10.31 -21.61
N SER A 254 9.50 9.11 -21.07
CA SER A 254 8.77 8.62 -19.92
C SER A 254 9.55 8.87 -18.64
N TYR A 255 8.84 9.33 -17.63
CA TYR A 255 9.35 9.59 -16.29
C TYR A 255 8.52 8.82 -15.28
N GLU A 256 9.09 8.56 -14.11
CA GLU A 256 8.39 7.88 -13.03
C GLU A 256 8.17 8.85 -11.87
N LEU A 257 6.93 8.98 -11.38
CA LEU A 257 6.66 9.61 -10.09
C LEU A 257 6.99 8.60 -9.00
N LEU A 258 8.14 8.80 -8.35
CA LEU A 258 8.76 7.87 -7.41
C LEU A 258 8.13 7.94 -6.01
N ARG A 259 7.90 9.16 -5.53
CA ARG A 259 7.38 9.45 -4.19
C ARG A 259 6.55 10.72 -4.22
N PHE A 260 5.45 10.71 -3.49
CA PHE A 260 4.70 11.89 -3.13
C PHE A 260 4.19 11.74 -1.70
N CYS A 261 4.43 12.74 -0.87
CA CYS A 261 3.76 12.85 0.43
C CYS A 261 3.59 14.31 0.83
N THR A 262 2.63 14.53 1.73
CA THR A 262 2.49 15.77 2.50
C THR A 262 3.15 15.59 3.86
N GLU A 263 3.31 16.69 4.59
CA GLU A 263 3.65 16.63 6.02
C GLU A 263 2.61 15.80 6.77
N MET A 264 3.02 15.01 7.77
CA MET A 264 2.10 14.25 8.63
C MET A 264 1.02 15.16 9.23
N ASP A 265 -0.20 14.63 9.33
CA ASP A 265 -1.42 15.35 9.74
C ASP A 265 -1.74 16.61 8.90
N CYS A 266 -1.11 16.76 7.74
CA CYS A 266 -1.38 17.81 6.77
C CYS A 266 -1.94 17.24 5.47
N THR A 267 -2.90 17.94 4.89
CA THR A 267 -3.37 17.70 3.52
C THR A 267 -3.20 18.96 2.67
N VAL A 268 -2.49 18.82 1.56
CA VAL A 268 -2.31 19.88 0.56
C VAL A 268 -3.22 19.61 -0.63
N VAL A 269 -4.41 20.21 -0.62
CA VAL A 269 -5.41 20.07 -1.68
C VAL A 269 -4.87 20.64 -2.99
N GLY A 270 -4.82 19.81 -4.04
CA GLY A 270 -4.21 20.14 -5.33
C GLY A 270 -2.66 20.17 -5.30
N GLY A 271 -2.04 19.69 -4.21
CA GLY A 271 -0.60 19.73 -4.02
C GLY A 271 0.15 18.91 -5.06
N LEU A 272 -0.26 17.65 -5.28
CA LEU A 272 0.34 16.77 -6.28
C LEU A 272 0.22 17.37 -7.70
N SER A 273 -0.96 17.86 -8.09
CA SER A 273 -1.17 18.49 -9.40
C SER A 273 -0.24 19.69 -9.62
N LYS A 274 -0.02 20.53 -8.60
CA LYS A 274 0.89 21.67 -8.69
C LYS A 274 2.36 21.25 -8.82
N LEU A 275 2.75 20.17 -8.13
CA LEU A 275 4.10 19.60 -8.22
C LEU A 275 4.36 18.99 -9.59
N ILE A 276 3.40 18.21 -10.13
CA ILE A 276 3.47 17.66 -11.49
C ILE A 276 3.54 18.80 -12.52
N ALA A 277 2.72 19.84 -12.39
CA ALA A 277 2.76 20.99 -13.30
C ALA A 277 4.12 21.70 -13.28
N ALA A 278 4.75 21.84 -12.12
CA ALA A 278 6.09 22.41 -12.02
C ALA A 278 7.15 21.52 -12.69
N PHE A 279 7.05 20.19 -12.50
CA PHE A 279 7.89 19.21 -13.17
C PHE A 279 7.76 19.28 -14.69
N VAL A 280 6.53 19.18 -15.20
CA VAL A 280 6.24 19.25 -16.64
C VAL A 280 6.74 20.56 -17.25
N LYS A 281 6.57 21.69 -16.56
CA LYS A 281 7.06 22.99 -17.03
C LYS A 281 8.58 23.04 -17.15
N GLU A 282 9.32 22.39 -16.24
CA GLU A 282 10.77 22.27 -16.35
C GLU A 282 11.14 21.39 -17.55
N ILE A 283 10.55 20.20 -17.66
CA ILE A 283 10.85 19.26 -18.75
C ILE A 283 10.54 19.87 -20.11
N ALA A 284 9.40 20.55 -20.27
CA ALA A 284 9.01 21.20 -21.52
C ALA A 284 10.00 22.27 -21.97
N ARG A 285 10.65 23.00 -21.04
CA ARG A 285 11.70 23.98 -21.40
C ARG A 285 12.95 23.28 -21.93
N THR A 286 13.44 22.25 -21.24
CA THR A 286 14.57 21.44 -21.71
C THR A 286 14.29 20.75 -23.05
N LYS A 287 13.05 20.36 -23.34
CA LYS A 287 12.66 19.75 -24.62
C LYS A 287 12.87 20.71 -25.80
N VAL A 288 12.73 22.02 -25.62
CA VAL A 288 12.95 23.03 -26.67
C VAL A 288 14.43 23.08 -27.09
N GLU A 289 15.35 22.66 -26.22
CA GLU A 289 16.80 22.71 -26.47
C GLU A 289 17.33 21.43 -27.16
N ASP A 290 16.54 20.33 -27.19
CA ASP A 290 17.02 18.96 -27.42
C ASP A 290 16.60 18.29 -28.75
N CYS A 291 15.95 18.97 -29.73
CA CYS A 291 15.81 18.65 -31.20
C CYS A 291 14.42 18.88 -31.86
N GLU A 292 14.44 18.98 -33.20
CA GLU A 292 13.39 19.11 -34.25
C GLU A 292 12.22 18.09 -34.23
N VAL A 293 12.21 17.09 -33.33
CA VAL A 293 11.21 16.01 -33.31
C VAL A 293 10.24 16.19 -32.13
N LYS A 294 8.93 16.24 -32.42
CA LYS A 294 7.86 16.27 -31.40
C LYS A 294 7.78 14.94 -30.63
N THR A 295 8.64 14.75 -29.64
CA THR A 295 8.63 13.60 -28.73
C THR A 295 7.50 13.72 -27.70
N GLY A 296 6.72 12.67 -27.45
CA GLY A 296 5.71 12.69 -26.38
C GLY A 296 6.32 12.74 -24.98
N ILE A 297 5.55 13.15 -23.98
CA ILE A 297 5.92 13.11 -22.56
C ILE A 297 4.83 12.39 -21.79
N ASP A 298 5.24 11.47 -20.91
CA ASP A 298 4.35 10.83 -19.96
C ASP A 298 5.02 10.63 -18.60
N ILE A 299 4.17 10.41 -17.60
CA ILE A 299 4.56 10.07 -16.24
C ILE A 299 3.89 8.76 -15.87
N VAL A 300 4.66 7.78 -15.45
CA VAL A 300 4.17 6.51 -14.89
C VAL A 300 4.39 6.45 -13.39
N THR A 301 3.62 5.63 -12.70
CA THR A 301 3.86 5.32 -11.29
C THR A 301 3.26 3.96 -10.93
N SER A 302 3.59 3.45 -9.75
CA SER A 302 2.99 2.25 -9.19
C SER A 302 2.47 2.55 -7.79
N ILE A 303 1.24 2.12 -7.49
CA ILE A 303 0.58 2.36 -6.21
C ILE A 303 0.17 1.04 -5.58
N ASP A 304 0.62 0.82 -4.35
CA ASP A 304 0.19 -0.27 -3.49
C ASP A 304 -1.28 -0.10 -3.08
N ARG A 305 -2.07 -1.16 -3.22
CA ARG A 305 -3.52 -1.15 -3.02
C ARG A 305 -3.94 -1.33 -1.56
N ASP A 306 -3.00 -1.57 -0.63
CA ASP A 306 -3.27 -1.73 0.80
C ASP A 306 -3.88 -0.47 1.42
N PHE A 307 -3.73 0.71 0.81
CA PHE A 307 -4.37 1.94 1.27
C PHE A 307 -5.50 2.42 0.36
N GLY A 308 -6.03 1.53 -0.48
CA GLY A 308 -7.08 1.80 -1.46
C GLY A 308 -6.55 1.90 -2.88
N THR A 309 -7.46 2.16 -3.81
CA THR A 309 -7.18 2.23 -5.26
C THR A 309 -6.84 3.66 -5.72
N ASN A 310 -6.48 3.81 -7.00
CA ASN A 310 -6.02 5.05 -7.61
C ASN A 310 -6.88 6.28 -7.23
N SER A 311 -6.26 7.17 -6.48
CA SER A 311 -6.81 8.48 -6.10
C SER A 311 -6.01 9.63 -6.71
N TRP A 312 -5.05 9.34 -7.59
CA TRP A 312 -4.14 10.34 -8.12
C TRP A 312 -4.78 11.08 -9.30
N PRO A 313 -4.80 12.42 -9.27
CA PRO A 313 -5.53 13.20 -10.26
C PRO A 313 -4.90 13.03 -11.66
N ASN A 314 -5.77 12.76 -12.64
CA ASN A 314 -5.44 12.60 -14.07
C ASN A 314 -4.61 11.36 -14.43
N PHE A 315 -4.28 10.51 -13.45
CA PHE A 315 -3.65 9.23 -13.73
C PHE A 315 -4.72 8.20 -14.09
N GLU A 316 -4.49 7.46 -15.17
CA GLU A 316 -5.31 6.33 -15.58
C GLU A 316 -4.64 5.02 -15.14
N CYS A 317 -5.42 4.10 -14.57
CA CYS A 317 -4.94 2.76 -14.21
C CYS A 317 -4.88 1.88 -15.45
N MET A 318 -3.70 1.40 -15.80
CA MET A 318 -3.45 0.59 -16.99
C MET A 318 -3.42 -0.91 -16.69
N ASP A 319 -2.96 -1.28 -15.50
CA ASP A 319 -2.74 -2.67 -15.13
C ASP A 319 -2.76 -2.83 -13.60
N VAL A 320 -3.08 -4.02 -13.13
CA VAL A 320 -3.07 -4.39 -11.71
C VAL A 320 -2.28 -5.68 -11.55
N MET A 321 -1.11 -5.59 -10.93
CA MET A 321 -0.29 -6.76 -10.63
C MET A 321 -0.94 -7.60 -9.52
N ASN A 322 -0.77 -8.92 -9.63
CA ASN A 322 -1.28 -9.88 -8.64
C ASN A 322 -0.63 -9.64 -7.27
N PRO A 323 -1.27 -10.10 -6.17
CA PRO A 323 -0.66 -10.07 -4.84
C PRO A 323 0.74 -10.65 -4.81
N LEU A 324 1.64 -9.96 -4.13
CA LEU A 324 3.03 -10.39 -4.02
C LEU A 324 3.28 -11.15 -2.71
N PRO A 325 3.88 -12.35 -2.75
CA PRO A 325 4.41 -12.98 -1.54
C PRO A 325 5.56 -12.17 -0.95
N MET A 326 5.35 -11.72 0.28
CA MET A 326 6.36 -11.14 1.16
C MET A 326 6.41 -11.96 2.44
N PHE A 327 7.42 -11.73 3.27
CA PHE A 327 7.63 -12.50 4.48
C PHE A 327 7.95 -11.60 5.66
N VAL A 328 7.36 -11.86 6.82
CA VAL A 328 7.75 -11.21 8.07
C VAL A 328 8.49 -12.23 8.92
N GLY A 329 9.72 -11.89 9.32
CA GLY A 329 10.51 -12.70 10.23
C GLY A 329 10.09 -12.49 11.68
N THR A 330 10.65 -13.29 12.59
CA THR A 330 10.49 -13.10 14.04
C THR A 330 11.02 -11.77 14.57
N ASP A 331 11.84 -11.08 13.77
CA ASP A 331 12.32 -9.73 14.01
C ASP A 331 11.30 -8.62 13.65
N GLY A 332 10.14 -8.99 13.10
CA GLY A 332 9.11 -8.05 12.66
C GLY A 332 9.46 -7.30 11.37
N ILE A 333 10.54 -7.67 10.68
CA ILE A 333 10.96 -7.02 9.43
C ILE A 333 10.35 -7.75 8.23
N ARG A 334 9.57 -7.00 7.45
CA ARG A 334 9.03 -7.45 6.16
C ARG A 334 10.14 -7.51 5.11
N ARG A 335 10.25 -8.65 4.44
CA ARG A 335 11.19 -8.97 3.36
C ARG A 335 10.43 -9.30 2.09
N HIS A 336 10.90 -8.74 0.97
CA HIS A 336 10.35 -9.04 -0.34
C HIS A 336 10.97 -10.33 -0.89
N ALA A 337 10.15 -11.19 -1.49
CA ALA A 337 10.62 -12.40 -2.16
C ALA A 337 11.07 -12.12 -3.61
N VAL A 338 10.62 -11.02 -4.21
CA VAL A 338 10.97 -10.66 -5.59
C VAL A 338 11.41 -9.20 -5.70
N GLY A 339 12.33 -8.94 -6.62
CA GLY A 339 12.77 -7.59 -6.96
C GLY A 339 14.26 -7.53 -7.28
N VAL A 340 14.62 -6.65 -8.20
CA VAL A 340 16.02 -6.37 -8.52
C VAL A 340 16.63 -5.52 -7.40
N GLY A 341 17.82 -5.90 -6.93
CA GLY A 341 18.58 -5.12 -5.94
C GLY A 341 18.09 -5.29 -4.50
N LEU A 342 17.33 -6.35 -4.21
CA LEU A 342 17.07 -6.76 -2.84
C LEU A 342 18.37 -7.26 -2.22
N THR A 343 18.79 -6.66 -1.11
CA THR A 343 19.94 -7.14 -0.34
C THR A 343 19.43 -8.18 0.66
N PRO A 344 19.93 -9.43 0.62
CA PRO A 344 19.64 -10.41 1.66
C PRO A 344 20.05 -9.86 3.02
N LEU A 345 19.15 -9.93 3.99
CA LEU A 345 19.44 -9.53 5.36
C LEU A 345 19.43 -10.76 6.26
N ASN A 346 20.63 -11.25 6.59
CA ASN A 346 20.81 -12.29 7.60
C ASN A 346 20.40 -11.74 8.98
N ASN A 347 19.90 -12.61 9.86
CA ASN A 347 19.48 -12.26 11.22
C ASN A 347 20.57 -11.44 11.93
N GLY A 348 20.34 -10.14 12.11
CA GLY A 348 21.33 -9.24 12.71
C GLY A 348 20.72 -7.91 13.11
N GLU A 349 20.63 -7.67 14.43
CA GLU A 349 20.15 -6.39 14.99
C GLU A 349 21.10 -5.23 14.62
N ASP A 350 22.40 -5.49 14.53
CA ASP A 350 23.42 -4.44 14.38
C ASP A 350 23.48 -3.84 12.96
N LEU A 351 23.14 -4.61 11.92
CA LEU A 351 23.10 -4.11 10.53
C LEU A 351 21.87 -3.23 10.25
N VAL A 352 20.77 -3.46 10.98
CA VAL A 352 19.50 -2.73 10.77
C VAL A 352 19.61 -1.27 11.19
N ASN A 353 20.39 -0.98 12.24
CA ASN A 353 20.53 0.36 12.80
C ASN A 353 21.20 1.36 11.85
N ASP A 354 22.01 0.87 10.90
CA ASP A 354 22.73 1.71 9.93
C ASP A 354 21.97 1.86 8.58
N MET A 355 20.84 1.17 8.40
CA MET A 355 20.09 1.18 7.16
C MET A 355 19.07 2.32 7.11
N SER A 356 18.98 3.00 5.97
CA SER A 356 17.87 3.94 5.72
C SER A 356 16.52 3.21 5.69
N THR A 357 15.43 3.91 6.02
CA THR A 357 14.06 3.35 5.97
C THR A 357 13.75 2.69 4.63
N SER A 358 14.13 3.30 3.50
CA SER A 358 13.89 2.70 2.18
C SER A 358 14.77 1.48 1.90
N MET A 359 15.95 1.35 2.52
CA MET A 359 16.78 0.14 2.39
C MET A 359 16.18 -0.99 3.23
N LEU A 360 15.79 -0.70 4.47
CA LEU A 360 15.14 -1.65 5.35
C LEU A 360 13.84 -2.21 4.74
N LEU A 361 13.15 -1.42 3.94
CA LEU A 361 11.92 -1.86 3.26
C LEU A 361 12.15 -2.57 1.92
N ARG A 362 13.40 -2.73 1.50
CA ARG A 362 13.79 -3.42 0.26
C ARG A 362 14.78 -4.54 0.57
N VAL A 363 14.70 -5.12 1.76
CA VAL A 363 15.50 -6.29 2.10
C VAL A 363 14.89 -7.55 1.52
N GLY A 364 15.75 -8.46 1.10
CA GLY A 364 15.39 -9.80 0.64
C GLY A 364 15.40 -10.81 1.78
N LEU A 365 14.97 -12.03 1.47
CA LEU A 365 15.12 -13.19 2.34
C LEU A 365 16.60 -13.48 2.65
N PRO A 366 16.93 -14.10 3.80
CA PRO A 366 18.30 -14.52 4.12
C PRO A 366 18.87 -15.47 3.08
N LEU A 367 20.19 -15.42 2.87
CA LEU A 367 20.87 -16.24 1.84
C LEU A 367 20.64 -17.74 2.03
N GLN A 368 20.75 -18.23 3.27
CA GLN A 368 20.54 -19.64 3.59
C GLN A 368 19.13 -20.10 3.19
N LEU A 369 18.12 -19.29 3.46
CA LEU A 369 16.75 -19.59 3.07
C LEU A 369 16.59 -19.57 1.54
N THR A 370 17.17 -18.58 0.85
CA THR A 370 17.10 -18.55 -0.62
C THR A 370 17.82 -19.74 -1.26
N ASP A 371 18.93 -20.18 -0.69
CA ASP A 371 19.69 -21.35 -1.17
C ASP A 371 18.91 -22.66 -0.98
N GLU A 372 18.15 -22.80 0.10
CA GLU A 372 17.26 -23.96 0.30
C GLU A 372 16.01 -23.90 -0.58
N LEU A 373 15.41 -22.72 -0.75
CA LEU A 373 14.30 -22.52 -1.67
C LEU A 373 14.70 -22.81 -3.12
N GLU A 374 15.95 -22.54 -3.51
CA GLU A 374 16.48 -22.89 -4.83
C GLU A 374 16.48 -24.41 -5.06
N GLN A 375 16.67 -25.20 -4.00
CA GLN A 375 16.75 -26.65 -4.05
C GLN A 375 15.38 -27.34 -3.96
N CYS A 376 14.29 -26.60 -3.78
CA CYS A 376 12.95 -27.17 -3.81
C CYS A 376 12.62 -27.67 -5.23
N ASN A 377 12.52 -28.99 -5.40
CA ASN A 377 12.27 -29.62 -6.70
C ASN A 377 10.92 -29.22 -7.31
N SER A 378 10.83 -29.17 -8.64
CA SER A 378 9.60 -28.86 -9.39
C SER A 378 8.61 -30.03 -9.53
N ASP A 379 8.87 -31.19 -8.92
CA ASP A 379 7.99 -32.35 -8.99
C ASP A 379 6.80 -32.19 -8.02
N ASN A 380 5.60 -32.54 -8.50
CA ASN A 380 4.25 -32.19 -8.01
C ASN A 380 3.93 -32.41 -6.50
N GLU A 381 4.85 -32.94 -5.68
CA GLU A 381 4.70 -33.02 -4.22
C GLU A 381 5.32 -31.80 -3.48
N ALA A 382 5.98 -30.87 -4.17
CA ALA A 382 6.87 -29.85 -3.59
C ALA A 382 6.28 -28.43 -3.33
N ALA A 383 5.06 -28.10 -3.78
CA ALA A 383 4.47 -26.79 -3.43
C ALA A 383 4.17 -26.69 -1.91
N HIS A 384 3.93 -27.81 -1.24
CA HIS A 384 3.86 -27.87 0.22
C HIS A 384 5.23 -27.68 0.90
N SER A 385 6.35 -27.94 0.21
CA SER A 385 7.69 -27.85 0.79
C SER A 385 8.21 -26.41 0.85
N CYS A 386 7.96 -25.56 -0.16
CA CYS A 386 8.54 -24.21 -0.21
C CYS A 386 8.01 -23.32 0.93
N TRP A 387 6.68 -23.27 1.12
CA TRP A 387 6.06 -22.51 2.21
C TRP A 387 6.46 -23.07 3.57
N HIS A 388 6.62 -24.39 3.67
CA HIS A 388 7.09 -25.05 4.88
C HIS A 388 8.53 -24.66 5.22
N VAL A 389 9.44 -24.68 4.24
CA VAL A 389 10.85 -24.27 4.40
C VAL A 389 10.93 -22.82 4.90
N ALA A 390 10.19 -21.88 4.29
CA ALA A 390 10.16 -20.49 4.80
C ALA A 390 9.67 -20.43 6.27
N ASN A 391 8.64 -21.20 6.61
CA ASN A 391 8.11 -21.29 7.96
C ASN A 391 9.12 -21.91 8.96
N GLU A 392 9.88 -22.94 8.58
CA GLU A 392 10.94 -23.53 9.41
C GLU A 392 12.05 -22.51 9.73
N TYR A 393 12.34 -21.61 8.79
CA TYR A 393 13.23 -20.47 9.01
C TYR A 393 12.60 -19.32 9.82
N GLY A 394 11.35 -19.48 10.27
CA GLY A 394 10.63 -18.47 11.04
C GLY A 394 10.11 -17.29 10.22
N PHE A 395 9.92 -17.47 8.90
CA PHE A 395 9.35 -16.47 8.00
C PHE A 395 7.89 -16.78 7.68
N GLN A 396 7.04 -15.81 7.99
CA GLN A 396 5.59 -15.93 7.86
C GLN A 396 5.11 -15.17 6.63
N PRO A 397 4.31 -15.78 5.74
CA PRO A 397 3.91 -15.13 4.50
C PRO A 397 2.89 -14.01 4.77
N VAL A 398 3.09 -12.87 4.11
CA VAL A 398 2.15 -11.76 4.04
C VAL A 398 1.97 -11.33 2.59
N PHE A 399 0.76 -10.87 2.26
CA PHE A 399 0.38 -10.52 0.89
C PHE A 399 -0.24 -9.13 0.86
N ASP A 400 0.16 -8.32 -0.10
CA ASP A 400 -0.49 -7.05 -0.40
C ASP A 400 -1.82 -7.27 -1.15
N ALA A 401 -2.57 -6.20 -1.37
CA ALA A 401 -3.75 -6.21 -2.23
C ALA A 401 -3.43 -6.12 -3.74
N GLY A 402 -2.17 -6.33 -4.13
CA GLY A 402 -1.63 -6.07 -5.46
C GLY A 402 -1.21 -4.61 -5.68
N VAL A 403 -0.68 -4.34 -6.86
CA VAL A 403 -0.11 -3.02 -7.23
C VAL A 403 -0.75 -2.50 -8.51
N GLU A 404 -1.29 -1.28 -8.46
CA GLU A 404 -1.79 -0.59 -9.65
C GLU A 404 -0.67 0.10 -10.39
N ARG A 405 -0.67 -0.01 -11.72
CA ARG A 405 0.20 0.76 -12.60
C ARG A 405 -0.58 1.84 -13.27
N LEU A 406 -0.07 3.05 -13.09
CA LEU A 406 -0.76 4.24 -13.55
C LEU A 406 0.06 4.98 -14.57
N ILE A 407 -0.65 5.66 -15.47
CA ILE A 407 -0.07 6.54 -16.46
C ILE A 407 -0.78 7.89 -16.50
N LEU A 408 0.00 8.95 -16.68
CA LEU A 408 -0.45 10.29 -17.02
C LEU A 408 0.24 10.69 -18.32
N ILE A 409 -0.56 10.85 -19.38
CA ILE A 409 -0.09 11.42 -20.64
C ILE A 409 -0.03 12.94 -20.48
N VAL A 410 1.16 13.52 -20.65
CA VAL A 410 1.41 14.96 -20.50
C VAL A 410 1.38 15.65 -21.86
N ASP A 411 2.02 15.04 -22.85
CA ASP A 411 2.10 15.51 -24.23
C ASP A 411 2.12 14.28 -25.14
N GLU A 412 1.16 14.17 -26.05
CA GLU A 412 1.10 13.06 -27.00
C GLU A 412 2.08 13.22 -28.18
N GLY A 413 2.75 14.38 -28.29
CA GLY A 413 3.67 14.69 -29.37
C GLY A 413 2.96 15.02 -30.67
N SER A 414 2.66 14.01 -31.49
CA SER A 414 2.20 14.16 -32.88
C SER A 414 0.73 14.56 -33.04
N GLY A 415 -0.05 14.61 -31.95
CA GLY A 415 -1.42 15.14 -31.95
C GLY A 415 -2.51 14.17 -32.41
N ASN A 416 -2.26 12.86 -32.35
CA ASN A 416 -3.20 11.83 -32.78
C ASN A 416 -4.33 11.51 -31.77
N ASN A 417 -4.41 12.18 -30.61
CA ASN A 417 -5.39 11.93 -29.54
C ASN A 417 -5.57 10.44 -29.22
N LEU A 418 -4.44 9.72 -29.11
CA LEU A 418 -4.46 8.29 -28.84
C LEU A 418 -4.82 8.05 -27.37
N LYS A 419 -5.76 7.14 -27.12
CA LYS A 419 -6.13 6.74 -25.75
C LYS A 419 -4.90 6.21 -24.99
N PRO A 420 -4.74 6.51 -23.69
CA PRO A 420 -3.59 6.03 -22.91
C PRO A 420 -3.43 4.51 -22.92
N GLU A 421 -4.53 3.76 -22.93
CA GLU A 421 -4.53 2.29 -23.09
C GLU A 421 -3.86 1.85 -24.40
N THR A 422 -4.16 2.52 -25.52
CA THR A 422 -3.53 2.22 -26.82
C THR A 422 -2.03 2.46 -26.77
N LEU A 423 -1.61 3.58 -26.17
CA LEU A 423 -0.20 3.92 -25.99
C LEU A 423 0.51 2.92 -25.06
N TRP A 424 -0.14 2.54 -23.96
CA TRP A 424 0.36 1.55 -23.01
C TRP A 424 0.59 0.19 -23.67
N ASN A 425 -0.43 -0.35 -24.35
CA ASN A 425 -0.36 -1.67 -25.00
C ASN A 425 0.69 -1.72 -26.12
N ALA A 426 0.92 -0.59 -26.80
CA ALA A 426 1.94 -0.44 -27.84
C ALA A 426 3.32 -0.02 -27.30
N SER A 427 3.53 -0.01 -25.98
CA SER A 427 4.81 0.41 -25.37
C SER A 427 5.92 -0.62 -25.60
N THR A 428 7.10 -0.14 -25.99
CA THR A 428 8.34 -0.92 -26.08
C THR A 428 9.46 -0.19 -25.30
N PRO A 429 10.07 -0.84 -24.28
CA PRO A 429 9.73 -2.16 -23.76
C PRO A 429 8.34 -2.17 -23.10
N LYS A 430 7.72 -3.35 -23.05
CA LYS A 430 6.46 -3.55 -22.32
C LYS A 430 6.73 -3.58 -20.82
N PHE A 431 5.77 -3.09 -20.04
CA PHE A 431 5.77 -3.30 -18.61
C PHE A 431 5.51 -4.79 -18.30
N VAL A 432 6.16 -5.32 -17.26
CA VAL A 432 6.06 -6.75 -16.89
C VAL A 432 4.71 -7.06 -16.27
N THR A 433 3.88 -7.92 -16.86
CA THR A 433 2.50 -8.13 -16.37
C THR A 433 2.41 -8.86 -15.03
N ASP A 434 3.50 -9.52 -14.63
CA ASP A 434 3.54 -10.37 -13.43
C ASP A 434 4.82 -10.18 -12.65
N HIS A 435 4.77 -10.59 -11.39
CA HIS A 435 5.95 -10.80 -10.56
C HIS A 435 6.73 -12.03 -11.07
N TYR A 436 8.06 -11.94 -10.98
CA TYR A 436 9.01 -12.98 -11.38
C TYR A 436 10.17 -13.03 -10.39
N SER A 437 10.68 -14.24 -10.15
CA SER A 437 11.89 -14.50 -9.37
C SER A 437 12.77 -15.48 -10.14
N PRO A 438 14.10 -15.30 -10.17
CA PRO A 438 15.00 -16.31 -10.70
C PRO A 438 15.17 -17.52 -9.75
N ASN A 439 14.68 -17.43 -8.52
CA ASN A 439 14.78 -18.51 -7.54
C ASN A 439 13.62 -19.50 -7.70
N VAL A 440 13.94 -20.79 -7.86
CA VAL A 440 12.96 -21.84 -8.20
C VAL A 440 11.84 -21.95 -7.17
N GLY A 441 12.16 -22.03 -5.88
CA GLY A 441 11.15 -22.14 -4.82
C GLY A 441 10.25 -20.91 -4.71
N ILE A 442 10.82 -19.70 -4.85
CA ILE A 442 10.02 -18.46 -4.85
C ILE A 442 9.13 -18.39 -6.11
N GLU A 443 9.63 -18.80 -7.27
CA GLU A 443 8.83 -18.89 -8.49
C GLU A 443 7.66 -19.86 -8.30
N GLU A 444 7.88 -21.00 -7.66
CA GLU A 444 6.82 -21.97 -7.36
C GLU A 444 5.78 -21.42 -6.37
N MET A 445 6.19 -20.66 -5.35
CA MET A 445 5.27 -19.94 -4.46
C MET A 445 4.41 -18.92 -5.23
N ILE A 446 5.01 -18.15 -6.15
CA ILE A 446 4.28 -17.21 -7.02
C ILE A 446 3.29 -17.96 -7.91
N ASN A 447 3.69 -19.10 -8.48
CA ASN A 447 2.83 -19.93 -9.30
C ASN A 447 1.69 -20.56 -8.49
N CYS A 448 1.96 -20.99 -7.25
CA CYS A 448 0.97 -21.47 -6.29
C CYS A 448 -0.10 -20.40 -6.04
N VAL A 449 0.30 -19.16 -5.74
CA VAL A 449 -0.61 -18.00 -5.63
C VAL A 449 -1.40 -17.80 -6.92
N LYS A 450 -0.76 -17.82 -8.09
CA LYS A 450 -1.45 -17.67 -9.39
C LYS A 450 -2.47 -18.78 -9.65
N ARG A 451 -2.19 -20.03 -9.27
CA ARG A 451 -3.10 -21.17 -9.44
C ARG A 451 -4.35 -21.03 -8.56
N ALA A 452 -4.18 -20.55 -7.32
CA ALA A 452 -5.28 -20.29 -6.39
C ALA A 452 -6.24 -19.17 -6.81
N ARG A 453 -5.89 -18.38 -7.84
CA ARG A 453 -6.76 -17.36 -8.43
C ARG A 453 -7.96 -17.95 -9.18
N LYS A 454 -7.78 -19.15 -9.76
CA LYS A 454 -8.78 -19.84 -10.59
C LYS A 454 -9.70 -20.68 -9.72
#